data_AF-A0A6J4H1N7-F1
#
_entry.id   AF-A0A6J4H1N7-F1
#
_cell.length_a   1.000
_cell.length_b   1.000
_cell.length_c   1.000
_cell.angle_alpha   90.00
_cell.angle_beta   90.00
_cell.angle_gamma   90.00
#
_symmetry.space_group_name_H-M   'P 1'
#
loop_
_entity.id
_entity.type
_entity.pdbx_description
1 polymer ?
#
loop_
_entity_poly.entity_id
_entity_poly.type
_entity_poly.pdbx_seq_one_letter_code
_entity_poly.pdbx_strand_id
1 'polypeptide(L)'
;MLREHRGDGHVTCLLAAGIGPLESLVLHVGQGEVSRSFLQSTRGWSDEAWERAAAALAQQGLVAADGRATEEGRARRERIEAHTDELALAPWLPLGEDGCSRLRALVRPFSRAIVETGILGFTA
;
A
#
# COMPACT_ATOMS: atom_id res chain seq x y z
N MET A 1 14.96 5.28 -6.81
CA MET A 1 14.26 6.16 -7.76
C MET A 1 12.82 5.72 -8.09
N LEU A 2 12.52 4.76 -8.98
CA LEU A 2 11.10 4.46 -9.36
C LEU A 2 10.18 4.10 -8.19
N ARG A 3 10.65 3.22 -7.30
CA ARG A 3 9.93 2.82 -6.08
C ARG A 3 9.74 3.99 -5.11
N GLU A 4 10.73 4.88 -5.00
CA GLU A 4 10.65 6.06 -4.12
C GLU A 4 9.69 7.10 -4.70
N HIS A 5 9.77 7.38 -6.01
CA HIS A 5 8.86 8.28 -6.71
C HIS A 5 7.39 7.88 -6.53
N ARG A 6 7.05 6.59 -6.73
CA ARG A 6 5.69 6.11 -6.44
C ARG A 6 5.34 6.24 -4.95
N GLY A 7 6.30 5.98 -4.06
CA GLY A 7 6.10 6.11 -2.61
C GLY A 7 5.76 7.54 -2.18
N ASP A 8 6.51 8.53 -2.68
CA ASP A 8 6.28 9.94 -2.40
C ASP A 8 4.94 10.41 -2.99
N GLY A 9 4.59 9.93 -4.19
CA GLY A 9 3.27 10.12 -4.80
C GLY A 9 2.15 9.54 -3.93
N HIS A 10 2.33 8.32 -3.40
CA HIS A 10 1.35 7.68 -2.53
C HIS A 10 1.11 8.46 -1.24
N VAL A 11 2.19 8.92 -0.58
CA VAL A 11 2.08 9.78 0.62
C VAL A 11 1.33 11.07 0.27
N THR A 12 1.62 11.67 -0.88
CA THR A 12 0.92 12.87 -1.36
C THR A 12 -0.58 12.62 -1.55
N CYS A 13 -0.96 11.53 -2.22
CA CYS A 13 -2.37 11.15 -2.43
C CYS A 13 -3.10 10.90 -1.11
N LEU A 14 -2.47 10.21 -0.16
CA LEU A 14 -3.03 9.95 1.17
C LEU A 14 -3.32 11.26 1.91
N LEU A 15 -2.32 12.14 2.00
CA LEU A 15 -2.46 13.43 2.68
C LEU A 15 -3.49 14.33 2.01
N ALA A 16 -3.51 14.39 0.67
CA ALA A 16 -4.52 15.13 -0.09
C ALA A 16 -5.94 14.59 0.15
N ALA A 17 -6.07 13.27 0.35
CA ALA A 17 -7.33 12.64 0.71
C ALA A 17 -7.66 12.77 2.22
N GLY A 18 -6.83 13.41 3.03
CA GLY A 18 -7.04 13.51 4.49
C GLY A 18 -6.90 12.18 5.22
N ILE A 19 -6.14 11.23 4.66
CA ILE A 19 -5.82 9.94 5.29
C ILE A 19 -4.41 10.03 5.86
N GLY A 20 -4.31 9.87 7.19
CA GLY A 20 -3.04 9.84 7.90
C GLY A 20 -2.28 8.52 7.72
N PRO A 21 -1.04 8.46 8.23
CA PRO A 21 -0.16 7.30 8.02
C PRO A 21 -0.70 6.03 8.67
N LEU A 22 -1.32 6.11 9.86
CA LEU A 22 -1.86 4.95 10.55
C LEU A 22 -3.24 4.56 10.02
N GLU A 23 -4.07 5.55 9.69
CA GLU A 23 -5.35 5.34 9.01
C GLU A 23 -5.17 4.58 7.69
N SER A 24 -4.15 4.91 6.91
CA SER A 24 -3.80 4.18 5.69
C SER A 24 -3.55 2.68 5.97
N LEU A 25 -2.82 2.36 7.04
CA LEU A 25 -2.56 0.97 7.44
C LEU A 25 -3.81 0.25 7.90
N VAL A 26 -4.66 0.92 8.70
CA VAL A 26 -5.93 0.35 9.15
C VAL A 26 -6.83 0.06 7.95
N LEU A 27 -6.94 0.99 7.00
CA LEU A 27 -7.75 0.83 5.80
C LEU A 27 -7.24 -0.30 4.90
N HIS A 28 -5.91 -0.50 4.83
CA HIS A 28 -5.28 -1.61 4.12
C HIS A 28 -5.52 -2.96 4.80
N VAL A 29 -5.41 -3.04 6.14
CA VAL A 29 -5.80 -4.25 6.91
C VAL A 29 -7.28 -4.55 6.71
N GLY A 30 -8.13 -3.53 6.66
CA GLY A 30 -9.56 -3.67 6.40
C GLY A 30 -9.90 -4.30 5.04
N GLN A 31 -8.96 -4.33 4.08
CA GLN A 31 -9.11 -5.06 2.81
C GLN A 31 -8.91 -6.58 2.98
N GLY A 32 -8.26 -7.02 4.05
CA GLY A 32 -7.93 -8.43 4.30
C GLY A 32 -6.68 -8.92 3.58
N GLU A 33 -5.94 -8.04 2.90
CA GLU A 33 -4.71 -8.39 2.16
C GLU A 33 -3.49 -8.55 3.08
N VAL A 34 -3.51 -7.91 4.25
CA VAL A 34 -2.42 -7.92 5.21
C VAL A 34 -2.96 -7.90 6.64
N SER A 35 -2.23 -8.51 7.58
CA SER A 35 -2.62 -8.51 8.99
C SER A 35 -2.11 -7.28 9.75
N ARG A 36 -2.90 -6.83 10.73
CA ARG A 36 -2.48 -5.81 11.71
C ARG A 36 -1.16 -6.18 12.40
N SER A 37 -1.04 -7.43 12.85
CA SER A 37 0.15 -7.90 13.58
C SER A 37 1.43 -7.76 12.76
N PHE A 38 1.36 -8.03 11.45
CA PHE A 38 2.48 -7.84 10.54
C PHE A 38 2.85 -6.36 10.35
N LEU A 39 1.86 -5.49 10.18
CA LEU A 39 2.13 -4.06 10.00
C LEU A 39 2.65 -3.41 11.29
N GLN A 40 2.15 -3.78 12.46
CA GLN A 40 2.65 -3.27 13.75
C GLN A 40 4.07 -3.77 14.04
N SER A 41 4.38 -5.04 13.78
CA SER A 41 5.74 -5.58 14.03
C SER A 41 6.82 -4.91 13.19
N THR A 42 6.46 -4.38 12.01
CA THR A 42 7.39 -3.73 11.08
C THR A 42 7.41 -2.20 11.19
N ARG A 43 6.40 -1.57 11.80
CA ARG A 43 6.25 -0.10 11.85
C ARG A 43 6.19 0.49 13.26
N GLY A 44 6.10 -0.32 14.31
CA GLY A 44 6.22 0.13 15.70
C GLY A 44 5.02 0.91 16.23
N TRP A 45 3.83 0.77 15.63
CA TRP A 45 2.60 1.41 16.12
C TRP A 45 2.02 0.69 17.33
N SER A 46 1.68 1.44 18.39
CA SER A 46 1.02 0.88 19.57
C SER A 46 -0.44 0.50 19.28
N ASP A 47 -1.01 -0.35 20.13
CA ASP A 47 -2.41 -0.75 20.02
C ASP A 47 -3.35 0.44 20.23
N GLU A 48 -3.05 1.33 21.17
CA GLU A 48 -3.88 2.51 21.42
C GLU A 48 -3.87 3.46 20.23
N ALA A 49 -2.74 3.60 19.53
CA ALA A 49 -2.69 4.39 18.31
C ALA A 49 -3.55 3.76 17.21
N TRP A 50 -3.50 2.43 17.07
CA TRP A 50 -4.28 1.70 16.08
C TRP A 50 -5.78 1.87 16.31
N GLU A 51 -6.25 1.66 17.54
CA GLU A 51 -7.67 1.81 17.89
C GLU A 51 -8.17 3.23 17.66
N ARG A 52 -7.37 4.26 17.94
CA ARG A 52 -7.75 5.65 17.65
C ARG A 52 -7.92 5.89 16.15
N ALA A 53 -7.00 5.39 15.32
CA ALA A 53 -7.12 5.51 13.86
C ALA A 53 -8.32 4.72 13.31
N ALA A 54 -8.57 3.51 13.83
CA ALA A 54 -9.73 2.72 13.45
C ALA A 54 -11.05 3.40 13.82
N ALA A 55 -11.13 3.99 15.02
CA ALA A 55 -12.30 4.76 15.45
C ALA A 55 -12.53 5.99 14.58
N ALA A 56 -11.48 6.72 14.20
CA ALA A 56 -11.58 7.87 13.30
C ALA A 56 -12.12 7.47 11.91
N LEU A 57 -11.64 6.35 11.36
CA LEU A 57 -12.14 5.82 10.09
C LEU A 57 -13.57 5.29 10.19
N ALA A 58 -13.96 4.71 11.33
CA ALA A 58 -15.33 4.27 11.58
C ALA A 58 -16.30 5.46 11.66
N GLN A 59 -15.90 6.58 12.30
CA GLN A 59 -16.67 7.81 12.29
C GLN A 59 -16.87 8.39 10.88
N GLN A 60 -15.91 8.15 9.98
CA GLN A 60 -16.01 8.51 8.56
C GLN A 60 -16.77 7.46 7.71
N GLY A 61 -17.24 6.37 8.32
CA GLY A 61 -17.93 5.29 7.62
C GLY A 61 -17.04 4.47 6.68
N LEU A 62 -15.71 4.54 6.80
CA LEU A 62 -14.77 3.80 5.95
C LEU A 62 -14.43 2.40 6.50
N VAL A 63 -14.54 2.22 7.81
CA VAL A 63 -14.24 0.96 8.49
C VAL A 63 -15.44 0.59 9.35
N ALA A 64 -15.86 -0.67 9.29
CA ALA A 64 -16.94 -1.21 10.10
C ALA A 64 -16.43 -1.55 11.52
N ALA A 65 -17.37 -1.78 12.44
CA ALA A 65 -17.04 -2.12 13.83
C ALA A 65 -16.19 -3.40 13.98
N ASP A 66 -16.24 -4.31 13.00
CA ASP A 66 -15.43 -5.53 12.94
C ASP A 66 -14.02 -5.30 12.35
N GLY A 67 -13.67 -4.05 12.05
CA GLY A 67 -12.36 -3.67 11.50
C GLY A 67 -12.22 -3.86 9.99
N ARG A 68 -13.25 -4.37 9.29
CA ARG A 68 -13.23 -4.49 7.83
C ARG A 68 -13.51 -3.15 7.15
N ALA A 69 -12.91 -2.93 6.00
CA ALA A 69 -13.28 -1.80 5.15
C ALA A 69 -14.75 -1.93 4.72
N THR A 70 -15.50 -0.84 4.83
CA THR A 70 -16.83 -0.71 4.22
C THR A 70 -16.68 -0.59 2.71
N GLU A 71 -17.78 -0.63 1.96
CA GLU A 71 -17.76 -0.38 0.52
C GLU A 71 -17.14 0.99 0.18
N GLU A 72 -17.55 2.04 0.91
CA GLU A 72 -16.94 3.37 0.74
C GLU A 72 -15.47 3.38 1.14
N GLY A 73 -15.06 2.62 2.15
CA GLY A 73 -13.65 2.44 2.52
C GLY A 73 -12.81 1.83 1.39
N ARG A 74 -13.34 0.79 0.73
CA ARG A 74 -12.70 0.17 -0.44
C ARG A 74 -12.60 1.16 -1.59
N ALA A 75 -13.74 1.76 -1.97
CA ALA A 75 -13.79 2.72 -3.06
C ALA A 75 -12.86 3.93 -2.82
N ARG A 76 -12.79 4.44 -1.59
CA ARG A 76 -11.88 5.54 -1.23
C ARG A 76 -10.41 5.13 -1.35
N ARG A 77 -10.05 3.92 -0.92
CA ARG A 77 -8.69 3.39 -1.12
C ARG A 77 -8.37 3.22 -2.60
N GLU A 78 -9.26 2.65 -3.38
CA GLU A 78 -9.08 2.47 -4.83
C GLU A 78 -8.83 3.79 -5.55
N ARG A 79 -9.59 4.85 -5.22
CA ARG A 79 -9.36 6.19 -5.77
C ARG A 79 -7.98 6.74 -5.41
N ILE A 80 -7.50 6.51 -4.19
CA ILE A 80 -6.16 6.93 -3.75
C ILE A 80 -5.07 6.17 -4.51
N GLU A 81 -5.21 4.86 -4.68
CA GLU A 81 -4.25 4.03 -5.42
C GLU A 81 -4.24 4.39 -6.91
N ALA A 82 -5.40 4.64 -7.52
CA ALA A 82 -5.50 5.09 -8.91
C ALA A 82 -4.74 6.41 -9.13
N HIS A 83 -4.96 7.41 -8.25
CA HIS A 83 -4.23 8.68 -8.35
C HIS A 83 -2.74 8.52 -8.04
N THR A 84 -2.38 7.60 -7.14
CA THR A 84 -0.99 7.22 -6.89
C THR A 84 -0.32 6.71 -8.17
N ASP A 85 -1.00 5.83 -8.92
CA ASP A 85 -0.48 5.25 -10.16
C ASP A 85 -0.38 6.28 -11.29
N GLU A 86 -1.33 7.22 -11.38
CA GLU A 86 -1.25 8.37 -12.28
C GLU A 86 0.00 9.24 -12.02
N LEU A 87 0.23 9.62 -10.76
CA LEU A 87 1.42 10.40 -10.37
C LEU A 87 2.73 9.61 -10.57
N ALA A 88 2.65 8.29 -10.45
CA ALA A 88 3.81 7.41 -10.63
C ALA A 88 4.21 7.21 -12.09
N LEU A 89 3.37 7.56 -13.07
CA LEU A 89 3.56 7.22 -14.48
C LEU A 89 4.75 7.95 -15.13
N ALA A 90 5.02 9.20 -14.74
CA ALA A 90 5.95 10.07 -15.46
C ALA A 90 7.37 9.47 -15.65
N PRO A 91 8.00 8.85 -14.65
CA PRO A 91 9.30 8.20 -14.82
C PRO A 91 9.30 6.94 -15.72
N TRP A 92 8.13 6.34 -15.96
CA TRP A 92 7.99 5.16 -16.83
C TRP A 92 7.82 5.52 -18.30
N LEU A 93 7.28 6.70 -18.61
CA LEU A 93 7.02 7.13 -20.00
C LEU A 93 8.26 7.05 -20.91
N PRO A 94 9.47 7.49 -20.49
CA PRO A 94 10.66 7.40 -21.34
C PRO A 94 11.16 5.98 -21.58
N LEU A 95 10.80 5.02 -20.73
CA LEU A 95 11.16 3.60 -20.91
C LEU A 95 10.31 2.96 -22.00
N GLY A 96 9.05 3.37 -22.13
CA GLY A 96 8.07 2.69 -22.98
C GLY A 96 7.88 1.22 -22.58
N GLU A 97 7.09 0.48 -23.37
CA GLU A 97 6.81 -0.93 -23.10
C GLU A 97 8.05 -1.81 -23.20
N ASP A 98 8.90 -1.57 -24.20
CA ASP A 98 10.14 -2.34 -24.42
C ASP A 98 11.15 -2.12 -23.29
N GLY A 99 11.33 -0.88 -22.84
CA GLY A 99 12.22 -0.57 -21.72
C GLY A 99 11.69 -1.15 -20.42
N CYS A 100 10.38 -1.12 -20.18
CA CYS A 100 9.75 -1.78 -19.03
C CYS A 100 9.95 -3.31 -19.07
N SER A 101 9.78 -3.92 -20.24
CA SER A 101 9.97 -5.36 -20.44
C SER A 101 11.43 -5.77 -20.21
N ARG A 102 12.37 -4.98 -20.73
CA ARG A 102 13.80 -5.17 -20.48
C ARG A 102 14.15 -5.01 -19.01
N LEU A 103 13.64 -3.97 -18.34
CA LEU A 103 13.85 -3.76 -16.91
C LEU A 103 13.35 -4.96 -16.09
N ARG A 104 12.14 -5.45 -16.39
CA ARG A 104 11.58 -6.65 -15.76
C ARG A 104 12.49 -7.87 -15.99
N ALA A 105 12.95 -8.10 -17.22
CA ALA A 105 13.84 -9.22 -17.54
C ALA A 105 15.17 -9.16 -16.78
N LEU A 106 15.74 -7.96 -16.61
CA LEU A 106 16.99 -7.74 -15.88
C LEU A 106 16.84 -7.97 -14.36
N VAL A 107 15.70 -7.57 -13.77
CA VAL A 107 15.48 -7.69 -12.31
C VAL A 107 14.97 -9.09 -11.91
N ARG A 108 14.29 -9.81 -12.82
CA ARG A 108 13.65 -11.10 -12.54
C ARG A 108 14.59 -12.15 -11.90
N PRO A 109 15.85 -12.34 -12.33
CA PRO A 109 16.74 -13.33 -11.71
C PRO A 109 17.01 -13.06 -10.23
N PHE A 110 17.17 -11.78 -9.84
CA PHE A 110 17.40 -11.40 -8.44
C PHE A 110 16.16 -11.60 -7.59
N SER A 111 14.99 -11.19 -8.09
CA SER A 111 13.72 -11.44 -7.39
C SER A 111 13.46 -12.93 -7.19
N ARG A 112 13.75 -13.76 -8.21
CA ARG A 112 13.61 -15.22 -8.11
C ARG A 112 14.57 -15.80 -7.07
N ALA A 113 15.85 -15.41 -7.09
CA ALA A 113 16.82 -15.89 -6.12
C ALA A 113 16.41 -15.57 -4.67
N ILE A 114 15.83 -14.39 -4.42
CA ILE A 114 15.31 -14.03 -3.09
C ILE A 114 14.12 -14.90 -2.70
N VAL A 115 13.17 -15.13 -3.61
CA VAL A 115 12.00 -15.99 -3.33
C VAL A 115 12.44 -17.44 -3.06
N GLU A 116 13.40 -17.97 -3.82
CA GLU A 116 13.96 -19.31 -3.66
C GLU A 116 14.62 -19.52 -2.27
N THR A 117 15.08 -18.46 -1.59
CA THR A 117 15.58 -18.57 -0.21
C THR A 117 14.49 -18.92 0.81
N GLY A 118 13.22 -18.74 0.47
CA GLY A 118 12.08 -18.90 1.39
C GLY A 118 11.93 -17.78 2.44
N ILE A 119 12.83 -16.79 2.47
CA ILE A 119 12.84 -15.75 3.52
C ILE A 119 11.58 -14.87 3.53
N LEU A 120 10.90 -14.75 2.38
CA LEU A 120 9.70 -13.93 2.23
C LEU A 120 8.39 -14.73 2.41
N GLY A 121 8.44 -16.05 2.61
CA GLY A 121 7.26 -16.89 2.79
C GLY A 121 6.36 -17.04 1.53
N PHE A 122 6.79 -16.54 0.37
CA PHE A 122 6.18 -16.83 -0.91
C PHE A 122 6.67 -18.18 -1.44
N THR A 123 5.78 -19.07 -1.86
CA THR A 123 6.14 -20.25 -2.65
C THR A 123 6.32 -19.84 -4.11
N ALA A 124 7.44 -20.28 -4.73
CA ALA A 124 7.78 -20.02 -6.13
C ALA A 124 6.77 -20.62 -7.12
#